data_AF-A0A022KUK0-F1
#
_entry.id   AF-A0A022KUK0-F1
#
_cell.length_a   1.000
_cell.length_b   1.000
_cell.length_c   1.000
_cell.angle_alpha   90.00
_cell.angle_beta   90.00
_cell.angle_gamma   90.00
#
_symmetry.space_group_name_H-M   'P 1'
#
loop_
_entity.id
_entity.type
_entity.pdbx_description
1 polymer ?
#
loop_
_entity_poly.entity_id
_entity_poly.type
_entity_poly.pdbx_seq_one_letter_code
_entity_poly.pdbx_strand_id
1 'polypeptide(L)' 'MTFYGADTDQLRDFGTRMRMGMLALQNRQMEITQAVMSVTWEGPDAEDFRNRVITEIHPKIDQSRDDLARRAD' A
#
# COMPACT_ATOMS: atom_id res chain seq x y z
N MET A 1 25.42 -30.62 1.10
CA MET A 1 24.03 -30.55 1.58
C MET A 1 23.75 -29.10 1.98
N THR A 2 23.38 -28.28 0.99
CA THR A 2 23.27 -26.80 1.07
C THR A 2 21.80 -26.33 0.91
N PHE A 3 20.88 -27.29 0.79
CA PHE A 3 19.52 -27.08 0.29
C PHE A 3 18.66 -26.25 1.26
N TYR A 4 18.68 -26.58 2.56
CA TYR A 4 17.88 -25.88 3.58
C TYR A 4 18.26 -24.40 3.76
N GLY A 5 19.53 -24.03 3.55
CA GLY A 5 19.99 -22.64 3.69
C GLY A 5 19.48 -21.73 2.58
N ALA A 6 19.56 -22.21 1.33
CA ALA A 6 19.06 -21.49 0.16
C ALA A 6 17.55 -21.23 0.27
N ASP A 7 16.78 -22.21 0.76
CA ASP A 7 15.34 -22.06 0.97
C ASP A 7 15.02 -21.08 2.11
N THR A 8 15.78 -21.10 3.21
CA THR A 8 15.59 -20.12 4.30
C THR A 8 15.94 -18.69 3.90
N ASP A 9 16.96 -18.52 3.05
CA ASP A 9 17.35 -17.19 2.56
C ASP A 9 16.34 -16.66 1.54
N GLN A 10 15.79 -17.52 0.68
CA GLN A 10 14.69 -17.15 -0.22
C GLN A 10 13.43 -16.73 0.54
N LEU A 11 13.07 -17.43 1.62
CA LEU A 11 11.94 -17.05 2.48
C LEU A 11 12.17 -15.71 3.18
N ARG A 12 13.40 -15.44 3.65
CA ARG A 12 13.76 -14.13 4.23
C ARG A 12 13.69 -13.00 3.20
N ASP A 13 14.21 -13.22 2.00
CA ASP A 13 14.14 -12.25 0.90
C ASP A 13 12.68 -11.98 0.52
N PHE A 14 11.86 -13.03 0.42
CA PHE A 14 10.42 -12.92 0.18
C PHE A 14 9.73 -12.06 1.25
N GLY A 15 9.90 -12.36 2.54
CA GLY A 15 9.32 -11.57 3.62
C GLY A 15 9.80 -10.12 3.63
N THR A 16 11.08 -9.88 3.29
CA THR A 16 11.65 -8.53 3.15
C THR A 16 10.96 -7.75 2.02
N ARG A 17 10.79 -8.37 0.85
CA ARG A 17 10.09 -7.75 -0.29
C ARG A 17 8.63 -7.45 0.01
N MET A 18 7.94 -8.34 0.72
CA MET A 18 6.56 -8.10 1.15
C MET A 18 6.47 -6.88 2.08
N ARG A 19 7.37 -6.77 3.07
CA ARG A 19 7.44 -5.59 3.94
C ARG A 19 7.77 -4.30 3.20
N MET A 20 8.69 -4.35 2.25
CA MET A 20 8.99 -3.19 1.38
C MET A 20 7.76 -2.79 0.55
N GLY A 21 7.01 -3.75 0.01
CA GLY A 21 5.77 -3.51 -0.72
C GLY A 21 4.71 -2.83 0.13
N MET A 22 4.53 -3.26 1.39
CA MET A 22 3.62 -2.61 2.33
C MET A 22 3.97 -1.13 2.57
N LEU A 23 5.25 -0.84 2.80
CA LEU A 23 5.73 0.53 3.01
C LEU A 23 5.55 1.38 1.75
N ALA A 24 5.81 0.81 0.57
CA ALA A 24 5.59 1.49 -0.69
C ALA A 24 4.11 1.85 -0.89
N LEU A 25 3.19 0.93 -0.61
CA LEU A 25 1.75 1.20 -0.70
C LEU A 25 1.29 2.28 0.30
N GLN A 26 1.80 2.25 1.53
CA GLN A 26 1.55 3.30 2.52
C GLN A 26 1.99 4.68 2.01
N ASN A 27 3.19 4.77 1.45
CA ASN A 27 3.70 6.02 0.89
C ASN A 27 2.85 6.50 -0.29
N ARG A 28 2.46 5.61 -1.20
CA ARG A 28 1.57 5.95 -2.32
C ARG A 28 0.21 6.46 -1.86
N GLN A 29 -0.37 5.89 -0.80
CA GLN A 29 -1.63 6.37 -0.23
C GLN A 29 -1.51 7.81 0.29
N MET A 30 -0.40 8.12 0.98
CA MET A 30 -0.13 9.49 1.44
C MET A 30 0.07 10.46 0.26
N GLU A 31 0.82 10.06 -0.76
CA GLU A 31 1.02 10.86 -1.98
C GLU A 31 -0.29 11.14 -2.71
N ILE A 32 -1.16 10.12 -2.85
CA ILE A 32 -2.50 10.28 -3.45
C ILE A 32 -3.32 11.28 -2.63
N THR A 33 -3.33 11.13 -1.31
CA THR A 33 -4.07 12.04 -0.42
C THR A 33 -3.56 13.47 -0.60
N GLN A 34 -2.24 13.68 -0.57
CA GLN A 34 -1.64 15.00 -0.74
C GLN A 34 -1.97 15.61 -2.11
N ALA A 35 -1.82 14.83 -3.18
CA ALA A 35 -2.13 15.28 -4.53
C ALA A 35 -3.59 15.72 -4.64
N VAL A 36 -4.53 14.89 -4.16
CA VAL A 36 -5.97 15.15 -4.19
C VAL A 36 -6.36 16.38 -3.36
N MET A 37 -5.73 16.56 -2.20
CA MET A 37 -6.02 17.70 -1.31
C MET A 37 -5.34 19.00 -1.75
N SER A 38 -4.26 18.93 -2.53
CA SER A 38 -3.49 20.11 -2.97
C SER A 38 -4.13 20.89 -4.12
N VAL A 39 -5.08 20.30 -4.84
CA VAL A 39 -5.72 20.93 -5.99
C VAL A 39 -6.72 22.00 -5.52
N THR A 40 -6.58 23.22 -6.03
CA THR A 40 -7.52 24.34 -5.84
C THR A 40 -8.78 24.15 -6.68
N TRP A 41 -9.51 23.08 -6.41
CA TRP A 41 -10.81 22.76 -7.01
C TRP A 41 -11.86 22.76 -5.90
N GLU A 42 -12.83 23.66 -6.00
CA GLU A 42 -13.85 23.88 -4.99
C GLU A 42 -15.24 23.61 -5.55
N GLY A 43 -16.17 23.20 -4.69
CA GLY A 43 -17.52 22.82 -5.07
C GLY A 43 -17.90 21.41 -4.61
N PRO A 44 -19.19 21.06 -4.73
CA PRO A 44 -19.70 19.75 -4.28
C PRO A 44 -19.09 18.57 -5.05
N ASP A 45 -18.74 18.77 -6.32
CA ASP A 45 -18.04 17.79 -7.15
C ASP A 45 -16.63 17.51 -6.63
N ALA A 46 -15.92 18.54 -6.17
CA ALA A 46 -14.60 18.41 -5.58
C ALA A 46 -14.66 17.68 -4.22
N GLU A 47 -15.69 17.97 -3.41
CA GLU A 47 -15.94 17.26 -2.14
C GLU A 47 -16.27 15.78 -2.39
N ASP A 48 -17.16 15.49 -3.33
CA ASP A 48 -17.52 14.12 -3.73
C ASP A 48 -16.29 13.35 -4.21
N PHE A 49 -15.45 13.97 -5.05
CA PHE A 49 -14.23 13.34 -5.52
C PHE A 49 -13.28 12.99 -4.36
N ARG A 50 -13.00 13.93 -3.44
CA ARG A 50 -12.15 13.67 -2.27
C ARG A 50 -12.74 12.57 -1.39
N ASN A 51 -14.05 12.60 -1.16
CA ASN A 51 -14.76 11.57 -0.40
C ASN A 51 -14.63 10.20 -1.06
N ARG A 52 -14.77 10.10 -2.39
CA ARG A 52 -14.60 8.84 -3.13
C ARG A 52 -13.19 8.30 -3.06
N VAL A 53 -12.17 9.16 -3.11
CA VAL A 53 -10.78 8.72 -2.90
C VAL A 53 -10.61 8.08 -1.52
N ILE A 54 -11.14 8.73 -0.47
CA ILE A 54 -11.03 8.23 0.90
C ILE A 54 -11.86 6.94 1.11
N THR A 55 -13.07 6.88 0.54
CA THR A 55 -14.03 5.79 0.81
C THR A 55 -13.89 4.59 -0.13
N GLU A 56 -13.40 4.78 -1.36
CA GLU A 56 -13.27 3.69 -2.33
C GLU A 56 -11.80 3.28 -2.56
N ILE A 57 -10.86 4.22 -2.55
CA ILE A 57 -9.47 3.96 -2.94
C ILE A 57 -8.61 3.57 -1.74
N HIS A 58 -8.69 4.31 -0.63
CA HIS A 58 -7.91 3.98 0.57
C HIS A 58 -8.17 2.55 1.06
N PRO A 59 -9.42 2.06 1.16
CA PRO A 59 -9.66 0.70 1.63
C PRO A 59 -9.05 -0.38 0.74
N LYS A 60 -8.96 -0.15 -0.58
CA LYS A 60 -8.33 -1.09 -1.51
C LYS A 60 -6.81 -1.14 -1.31
N ILE A 61 -6.20 0.00 -1.01
CA ILE A 61 -4.77 0.07 -0.68
C ILE A 61 -4.51 -0.62 0.67
N ASP A 62 -5.33 -0.34 1.68
CA ASP A 62 -5.24 -0.97 3.00
C ASP A 62 -5.43 -2.50 2.91
N GLN A 63 -6.43 -2.97 2.15
CA GLN A 63 -6.62 -4.40 1.90
C GLN A 63 -5.41 -5.04 1.24
N SER A 64 -4.78 -4.35 0.29
CA SER A 64 -3.57 -4.85 -0.37
C SER A 64 -2.38 -4.89 0.60
N ARG A 65 -2.25 -3.89 1.48
CA ARG A 65 -1.23 -3.87 2.54
C ARG A 65 -1.42 -5.01 3.52
N ASP A 66 -2.64 -5.25 3.97
CA ASP A 66 -2.97 -6.35 4.88
C ASP A 66 -2.70 -7.72 4.25
N ASP A 67 -2.91 -7.86 2.94
CA ASP A 67 -2.57 -9.09 2.22
C ASP A 67 -1.06 -9.31 2.15
N LEU A 68 -0.28 -8.26 1.89
CA LEU A 68 1.18 -8.33 1.94
C LEU A 68 1.69 -8.60 3.36
N ALA A 69 1.06 -8.03 4.39
CA ALA A 69 1.39 -8.29 5.79
C ALA A 69 1.23 -9.77 6.12
N ARG A 70 0.07 -10.34 5.79
CA ARG A 70 -0.24 -11.77 5.99
C ARG A 70 0.71 -12.71 5.25
N ARG A 71 1.34 -12.26 4.16
CA ARG A 71 2.34 -13.05 3.41
C ARG A 71 3.77 -12.83 3.90
N ALA A 72 4.02 -11.80 4.71
CA ALA A 72 5.35 -11.50 5.25
C ALA A 72 5.66 -12.26 6.54
N ASP A 73 4.62 -12.81 7.17
CA ASP A 73 4.65 -13.68 8.36
C ASP A 73 4.73 -15.17 7.95
#